data_AF-A0A2N6TNR0-F1
#
_entry.id   AF-A0A2N6TNR0-F1
#
_cell.length_a   1.000
_cell.length_b   1.000
_cell.length_c   1.000
_cell.angle_alpha   90.00
_cell.angle_beta   90.00
_cell.angle_gamma   90.00
#
_symmetry.space_group_name_H-M   'P 1'
#
loop_
_entity.id
_entity.type
_entity.pdbx_description
1 polymer ?
#
loop_
_entity_poly.entity_id
_entity_poly.type
_entity_poly.pdbx_seq_one_letter_code
_entity_poly.pdbx_strand_id
1 'polypeptide(L)'
;MKNINKFMILVGILLNFSVVNAEVKEIESLDQISNEIVGGKTEKKVNKETKKEVVKNEVEKTSKTNESIADIPEESATRTVDKNSIVDIYERKMKDKIAYKEGSNTPFTGVFGVVIDDKIESYEEYKNGLLDGETAYFAKGKQVKLLSEMYTKGKLNGQQKSYYENGKLKSIVYYSNDRINGIESYDRSGKLLHKSIFENGTGDWKFYWSNGKVSEEGKYKSWRKDGVWKKYREDGSLDTVIKYDNGRLLSEKWQ
;
A
#
# COMPACT_ATOMS: atom_id res chain seq x y z
N MET A 1 -34.51 10.35 -2.87
CA MET A 1 -33.50 10.19 -3.94
C MET A 1 -32.24 9.56 -3.34
N LYS A 2 -31.62 8.61 -4.04
CA LYS A 2 -30.31 7.97 -3.80
C LYS A 2 -29.96 7.60 -2.34
N ASN A 3 -30.26 6.35 -1.99
CA ASN A 3 -29.67 5.68 -0.83
C ASN A 3 -28.17 5.43 -1.09
N ILE A 4 -27.29 6.16 -0.39
CA ILE A 4 -25.84 5.90 -0.38
C ILE A 4 -25.57 4.72 0.56
N ASN A 5 -25.84 3.50 0.08
CA ASN A 5 -25.65 2.28 0.86
C ASN A 5 -24.21 1.74 0.72
N LYS A 6 -23.38 2.12 1.70
CA LYS A 6 -22.31 1.31 2.32
C LYS A 6 -21.54 0.35 1.39
N PHE A 7 -20.43 0.83 0.82
CA PHE A 7 -19.29 0.00 0.44
C PHE A 7 -18.09 0.36 1.34
N MET A 8 -18.04 -0.25 2.53
CA MET A 8 -17.04 0.07 3.57
C MET A 8 -16.69 -1.15 4.43
N ILE A 9 -16.56 -2.34 3.81
CA ILE A 9 -16.09 -3.56 4.48
C ILE A 9 -15.26 -4.41 3.51
N LEU A 10 -13.93 -4.19 3.47
CA LEU A 10 -12.90 -5.24 3.66
C LEU A 10 -11.42 -4.77 3.67
N VAL A 11 -11.09 -3.48 3.70
CA VAL A 11 -9.68 -3.01 3.80
C VAL A 11 -9.27 -2.68 5.26
N GLY A 12 -9.93 -3.33 6.23
CA GLY A 12 -9.87 -2.98 7.66
C GLY A 12 -8.67 -3.52 8.44
N ILE A 13 -7.70 -4.17 7.79
CA ILE A 13 -6.50 -4.73 8.44
C ILE A 13 -5.27 -4.36 7.61
N LEU A 14 -4.67 -3.20 7.91
CA LEU A 14 -3.20 -2.94 7.88
C LEU A 14 -2.80 -1.46 8.11
N LEU A 15 -3.75 -0.53 8.26
CA LEU A 15 -3.49 0.91 8.54
C LEU A 15 -2.85 1.23 9.92
N ASN A 16 -2.19 0.26 10.58
CA ASN A 16 -1.52 0.43 11.88
C ASN A 16 -0.10 -0.17 11.91
N PHE A 17 0.68 0.05 10.85
CA PHE A 17 2.14 0.04 10.98
C PHE A 17 2.61 1.46 11.33
N SER A 18 2.94 1.67 12.60
CA SER A 18 3.32 2.97 13.15
C SER A 18 4.64 3.48 12.57
N VAL A 19 4.58 4.27 11.50
CA VAL A 19 5.69 5.13 11.07
C VAL A 19 5.79 6.27 12.09
N VAL A 20 6.91 6.38 12.80
CA VAL A 20 7.16 7.48 13.74
C VAL A 20 8.52 8.10 13.44
N ASN A 21 8.48 9.35 12.98
CA ASN A 21 9.50 10.39 13.02
C ASN A 21 10.91 10.09 12.46
N ALA A 22 11.06 10.28 11.15
CA ALA A 22 11.83 11.44 10.65
C ALA A 22 11.33 11.78 9.22
N GLU A 23 11.04 13.06 8.97
CA GLU A 23 10.72 13.65 7.64
C GLU A 23 9.87 12.84 6.65
N VAL A 24 8.76 12.25 7.11
CA VAL A 24 7.64 11.91 6.21
C VAL A 24 6.63 13.05 6.24
N LYS A 25 6.86 14.06 5.39
CA LYS A 25 5.73 14.86 4.88
C LYS A 25 4.93 13.98 3.93
N GLU A 26 3.64 13.85 4.22
CA GLU A 26 2.63 13.25 3.35
C GLU A 26 2.92 11.79 2.91
N ILE A 27 2.78 10.86 3.86
CA ILE A 27 1.90 9.73 3.59
C ILE A 27 0.53 10.18 4.08
N GLU A 28 -0.31 10.66 3.17
CA GLU A 28 -1.72 10.84 3.46
C GLU A 28 -2.34 9.52 3.90
N SER A 29 -3.17 9.56 4.94
CA SER A 29 -4.00 8.40 5.27
C SER A 29 -4.96 8.11 4.12
N LEU A 30 -5.41 6.85 4.00
CA LEU A 30 -6.49 6.55 3.05
C LEU A 30 -7.76 7.35 3.35
N ASP A 31 -7.92 7.87 4.58
CA ASP A 31 -8.98 8.82 4.93
C ASP A 31 -8.80 10.20 4.28
N GLN A 32 -7.57 10.73 4.17
CA GLN A 32 -7.29 11.96 3.41
C GLN A 32 -7.52 11.77 1.92
N ILE A 33 -7.01 10.67 1.33
CA ILE A 33 -7.21 10.34 -0.09
C ILE A 33 -8.71 10.14 -0.38
N SER A 34 -9.46 9.51 0.54
CA SER A 34 -10.92 9.41 0.49
C SER A 34 -11.61 10.79 0.48
N ASN A 35 -11.10 11.76 1.23
CA ASN A 35 -11.65 13.12 1.29
C ASN A 35 -11.29 13.97 0.05
N GLU A 36 -10.16 13.71 -0.62
CA GLU A 36 -9.88 14.30 -1.94
C GLU A 36 -10.77 13.71 -3.05
N ILE A 37 -11.07 12.41 -2.98
CA ILE A 37 -11.99 11.73 -3.91
C ILE A 37 -13.45 12.22 -3.70
N VAL A 38 -13.84 12.49 -2.45
CA VAL A 38 -15.20 12.93 -2.08
C VAL A 38 -15.18 14.39 -1.60
N GLY A 39 -14.99 15.31 -2.54
CA GLY A 39 -14.78 16.74 -2.26
C GLY A 39 -15.85 17.39 -1.38
N GLY A 40 -15.52 17.58 -0.10
CA GLY A 40 -16.34 18.25 0.91
C GLY A 40 -15.58 19.35 1.66
N LYS A 41 -15.99 20.61 1.48
CA LYS A 41 -15.47 21.77 2.24
C LYS A 41 -16.18 21.88 3.59
N THR A 42 -15.47 22.26 4.67
CA THR A 42 -15.67 23.55 5.40
C THR A 42 -14.70 23.79 6.58
N GLU A 43 -13.82 24.79 6.41
CA GLU A 43 -13.46 25.90 7.32
C GLU A 43 -13.00 25.77 8.82
N LYS A 44 -11.72 26.17 9.02
CA LYS A 44 -11.19 27.23 9.94
C LYS A 44 -11.31 27.15 11.49
N LYS A 45 -10.13 27.18 12.15
CA LYS A 45 -9.52 28.30 12.94
C LYS A 45 -8.28 27.78 13.72
N VAL A 46 -7.20 28.48 14.11
CA VAL A 46 -6.49 29.76 13.78
C VAL A 46 -5.31 29.88 14.79
N ASN A 47 -4.14 30.39 14.38
CA ASN A 47 -2.97 30.82 15.21
C ASN A 47 -2.15 29.74 15.96
N LYS A 48 -0.83 29.90 16.23
CA LYS A 48 0.03 31.10 16.19
C LYS A 48 1.53 30.78 15.88
N GLU A 49 2.25 31.81 15.40
CA GLU A 49 3.70 32.14 15.49
C GLU A 49 4.60 31.22 16.37
N THR A 50 5.88 30.93 16.11
CA THR A 50 6.92 31.41 15.15
C THR A 50 7.98 30.28 14.99
N LYS A 51 9.13 30.34 14.29
CA LYS A 51 9.96 31.44 13.73
C LYS A 51 10.71 30.95 12.44
N LYS A 52 11.88 31.50 12.12
CA LYS A 52 12.91 30.95 11.21
C LYS A 52 14.28 31.05 11.89
N GLU A 53 15.18 30.13 11.60
CA GLU A 53 16.61 30.44 11.48
C GLU A 53 17.23 29.55 10.38
N VAL A 54 18.25 30.06 9.70
CA VAL A 54 18.83 29.47 8.48
C VAL A 54 20.33 29.32 8.69
N VAL A 55 20.85 28.11 8.54
CA VAL A 55 22.29 27.89 8.37
C VAL A 55 22.51 26.90 7.21
N LYS A 56 23.17 27.37 6.16
CA LYS A 56 23.77 26.52 5.12
C LYS A 56 25.08 25.94 5.66
N ASN A 57 25.50 24.78 5.17
CA ASN A 57 26.88 24.58 4.72
C ASN A 57 26.98 23.34 3.81
N GLU A 58 27.74 23.48 2.73
CA GLU A 58 28.26 22.40 1.89
C GLU A 58 29.53 21.83 2.55
N VAL A 59 29.92 20.58 2.22
CA VAL A 59 31.30 20.14 1.88
C VAL A 59 31.21 18.75 1.21
N GLU A 60 32.21 18.43 0.39
CA GLU A 60 32.21 17.36 -0.62
C GLU A 60 32.62 15.94 -0.15
N LYS A 61 32.19 14.95 -0.95
CA LYS A 61 32.83 13.67 -1.36
C LYS A 61 33.95 13.05 -0.50
N THR A 62 33.80 11.74 -0.26
CA THR A 62 34.83 10.73 -0.61
C THR A 62 34.17 9.36 -0.89
N SER A 63 34.94 8.34 -1.30
CA SER A 63 34.47 7.28 -2.23
C SER A 63 34.74 5.82 -1.82
N LYS A 64 34.02 4.90 -2.50
CA LYS A 64 34.15 3.40 -2.55
C LYS A 64 33.51 2.67 -1.35
N THR A 65 32.97 1.45 -1.48
CA THR A 65 33.08 0.43 -2.56
C THR A 65 31.76 -0.35 -2.76
N ASN A 66 31.62 -1.03 -3.90
CA ASN A 66 30.43 -1.76 -4.34
C ASN A 66 29.99 -2.91 -3.41
N GLU A 67 28.67 -3.02 -3.20
CA GLU A 67 27.93 -4.29 -3.31
C GLU A 67 26.72 -4.07 -4.22
N SER A 68 26.45 -5.00 -5.12
CA SER A 68 25.42 -4.85 -6.16
C SER A 68 24.02 -5.07 -5.59
N ILE A 69 23.27 -4.00 -5.39
CA ILE A 69 21.82 -4.07 -5.20
C ILE A 69 21.23 -4.46 -6.56
N ALA A 70 20.61 -5.64 -6.63
CA ALA A 70 20.00 -6.13 -7.87
C ALA A 70 18.91 -5.15 -8.36
N ASP A 71 18.99 -4.78 -9.65
CA ASP A 71 18.02 -3.88 -10.27
C ASP A 71 16.61 -4.44 -10.17
N ILE A 72 15.65 -3.58 -9.82
CA ILE A 72 14.23 -3.96 -9.79
C ILE A 72 13.78 -4.26 -11.22
N PRO A 73 13.03 -5.36 -11.46
CA PRO A 73 12.46 -5.64 -12.77
C PRO A 73 11.62 -4.47 -13.26
N GLU A 74 11.81 -4.08 -14.52
CA GLU A 74 11.08 -3.02 -15.20
C GLU A 74 9.63 -3.46 -15.56
N GLU A 75 8.93 -4.09 -14.61
CA GLU A 75 7.49 -4.38 -14.66
C GLU A 75 6.71 -3.06 -14.52
N SER A 76 6.69 -2.32 -15.63
CA SER A 76 5.78 -1.21 -15.87
C SER A 76 4.35 -1.54 -15.42
N ALA A 77 3.64 -0.55 -14.89
CA ALA A 77 2.26 -0.69 -14.38
C ALA A 77 1.21 -1.10 -15.44
N THR A 78 1.65 -1.37 -16.67
CA THR A 78 0.84 -1.66 -17.86
C THR A 78 0.69 -3.16 -18.12
N ARG A 79 -0.08 -3.82 -17.25
CA ARG A 79 -1.01 -4.85 -17.73
C ARG A 79 -2.31 -4.13 -18.10
N THR A 80 -2.39 -3.66 -19.33
CA THR A 80 -3.55 -2.93 -19.86
C THR A 80 -4.58 -3.92 -20.42
N VAL A 81 -5.72 -4.01 -19.77
CA VAL A 81 -6.95 -4.60 -20.33
C VAL A 81 -7.35 -3.78 -21.57
N ASP A 82 -7.82 -4.44 -22.63
CA ASP A 82 -8.45 -3.72 -23.75
C ASP A 82 -9.74 -3.05 -23.26
N LYS A 83 -9.78 -1.71 -23.30
CA LYS A 83 -10.95 -0.90 -22.93
C LYS A 83 -12.23 -1.36 -23.64
N ASN A 84 -12.14 -1.90 -24.86
CA ASN A 84 -13.30 -2.38 -25.61
C ASN A 84 -13.87 -3.71 -25.08
N SER A 85 -13.11 -4.41 -24.23
CA SER A 85 -13.55 -5.63 -23.53
C SER A 85 -14.17 -5.38 -22.16
N ILE A 86 -14.12 -4.13 -21.67
CA ILE A 86 -14.66 -3.74 -20.36
C ILE A 86 -16.16 -3.50 -20.45
N VAL A 87 -16.91 -4.19 -19.59
CA VAL A 87 -18.33 -3.89 -19.32
C VAL A 87 -18.40 -2.79 -18.27
N ASP A 88 -19.32 -1.83 -18.42
CA ASP A 88 -19.47 -0.73 -17.46
C ASP A 88 -19.82 -1.30 -16.06
N ILE A 89 -19.12 -0.85 -15.03
CA ILE A 89 -19.33 -1.25 -13.62
C ILE A 89 -20.78 -1.03 -13.15
N TYR A 90 -21.53 -0.10 -13.74
CA TYR A 90 -22.94 0.16 -13.43
C TYR A 90 -23.88 -0.93 -13.98
N GLU A 91 -23.46 -1.67 -15.00
CA GLU A 91 -24.16 -2.89 -15.47
C GLU A 91 -23.95 -4.08 -14.51
N ARG A 92 -23.02 -4.02 -13.54
CA ARG A 92 -22.81 -5.10 -12.56
C ARG A 92 -23.96 -5.19 -11.57
N LYS A 93 -24.62 -6.35 -11.48
CA LYS A 93 -25.55 -6.71 -10.40
C LYS A 93 -24.93 -7.81 -9.54
N MET A 94 -25.05 -7.66 -8.22
CA MET A 94 -24.58 -8.67 -7.25
C MET A 94 -25.76 -9.42 -6.65
N LYS A 95 -25.71 -10.75 -6.65
CA LYS A 95 -26.64 -11.63 -5.96
C LYS A 95 -25.84 -12.70 -5.21
N ASP A 96 -26.04 -12.81 -3.90
CA ASP A 96 -25.37 -13.81 -3.04
C ASP A 96 -23.84 -13.84 -3.21
N LYS A 97 -23.24 -12.65 -3.38
CA LYS A 97 -21.81 -12.40 -3.69
C LYS A 97 -21.33 -12.85 -5.07
N ILE A 98 -22.21 -13.35 -5.92
CA ILE A 98 -21.95 -13.66 -7.33
C ILE A 98 -22.29 -12.43 -8.18
N ALA A 99 -21.38 -12.04 -9.07
CA ALA A 99 -21.56 -10.96 -10.03
C ALA A 99 -22.26 -11.45 -11.31
N TYR A 100 -23.16 -10.62 -11.82
CA TYR A 100 -23.92 -10.80 -13.06
C TYR A 100 -23.85 -9.49 -13.85
N LYS A 101 -23.91 -9.61 -15.18
CA LYS A 101 -24.21 -8.45 -16.04
C LYS A 101 -25.72 -8.17 -16.00
N GLU A 102 -26.14 -6.91 -16.05
CA GLU A 102 -27.53 -6.50 -16.16
C GLU A 102 -28.24 -7.22 -17.32
N GLY A 103 -29.44 -7.73 -17.06
CA GLY A 103 -30.19 -8.59 -17.99
C GLY A 103 -29.70 -10.05 -18.10
N SER A 104 -28.56 -10.42 -17.50
CA SER A 104 -28.06 -11.79 -17.49
C SER A 104 -28.50 -12.58 -16.26
N ASN A 105 -28.84 -13.86 -16.48
CA ASN A 105 -29.05 -14.86 -15.43
C ASN A 105 -27.83 -15.79 -15.24
N THR A 106 -26.77 -15.65 -16.04
CA THR A 106 -25.53 -16.44 -15.91
C THR A 106 -24.47 -15.66 -15.12
N PRO A 107 -23.73 -16.31 -14.20
CA PRO A 107 -22.62 -15.68 -13.49
C PRO A 107 -21.57 -15.12 -14.46
N PHE A 108 -21.18 -13.87 -14.24
CA PHE A 108 -20.36 -13.11 -15.19
C PHE A 108 -18.93 -13.66 -15.30
N THR A 109 -18.40 -13.69 -16.53
CA THR A 109 -16.99 -13.95 -16.79
C THR A 109 -16.49 -12.92 -17.80
N GLY A 110 -15.42 -12.21 -17.46
CA GLY A 110 -14.96 -11.03 -18.19
C GLY A 110 -14.53 -9.92 -17.23
N VAL A 111 -14.51 -8.68 -17.71
CA VAL A 111 -14.05 -7.52 -16.93
C VAL A 111 -15.18 -6.52 -16.74
N PHE A 112 -15.39 -6.07 -15.51
CA PHE A 112 -16.14 -4.84 -15.23
C PHE A 112 -15.18 -3.69 -14.96
N GLY A 113 -15.55 -2.46 -15.27
CA GLY A 113 -14.68 -1.31 -14.99
C GLY A 113 -15.30 0.06 -15.23
N VAL A 114 -14.54 1.09 -14.91
CA VAL A 114 -14.88 2.50 -15.12
C VAL A 114 -13.96 3.05 -16.20
N VAL A 115 -14.54 3.53 -17.30
CA VAL A 115 -13.83 4.21 -18.38
C VAL A 115 -14.37 5.63 -18.52
N ILE A 116 -13.53 6.64 -18.35
CA ILE A 116 -13.87 8.07 -18.43
C ILE A 116 -12.87 8.75 -19.37
N ASP A 117 -13.34 9.54 -20.33
CA ASP A 117 -12.52 10.26 -21.31
C ASP A 117 -11.46 9.36 -21.99
N ASP A 118 -11.89 8.17 -22.40
CA ASP A 118 -11.09 7.10 -23.01
C ASP A 118 -9.97 6.50 -22.13
N LYS A 119 -10.01 6.75 -20.82
CA LYS A 119 -9.06 6.25 -19.82
C LYS A 119 -9.74 5.30 -18.83
N ILE A 120 -9.05 4.21 -18.49
CA ILE A 120 -9.52 3.27 -17.46
C ILE A 120 -9.17 3.86 -16.09
N GLU A 121 -10.18 4.13 -15.27
CA GLU A 121 -10.03 4.61 -13.90
C GLU A 121 -10.00 3.45 -12.90
N SER A 122 -10.72 2.36 -13.18
CA SER A 122 -10.61 1.08 -12.48
C SER A 122 -11.12 -0.10 -13.31
N TYR A 123 -10.69 -1.31 -12.97
CA TYR A 123 -11.30 -2.55 -13.45
C TYR A 123 -11.23 -3.68 -12.42
N GLU A 124 -12.08 -4.68 -12.60
CA GLU A 124 -12.22 -5.90 -11.80
C GLU A 124 -12.40 -7.12 -12.73
N GLU A 125 -11.50 -8.10 -12.69
CA GLU A 125 -11.60 -9.35 -13.44
C GLU A 125 -12.46 -10.42 -12.71
N TYR A 126 -13.41 -11.02 -13.43
CA TYR A 126 -14.36 -12.01 -12.93
C TYR A 126 -14.34 -13.32 -13.72
N LYS A 127 -14.56 -14.42 -13.00
CA LYS A 127 -14.84 -15.76 -13.55
C LYS A 127 -15.95 -16.43 -12.76
N ASN A 128 -16.98 -16.91 -13.46
CA ASN A 128 -18.19 -17.50 -12.86
C ASN A 128 -18.80 -16.63 -11.75
N GLY A 129 -18.76 -15.31 -11.93
CA GLY A 129 -19.27 -14.29 -11.02
C GLY A 129 -18.46 -14.08 -9.74
N LEU A 130 -17.27 -14.69 -9.60
CA LEU A 130 -16.32 -14.42 -8.52
C LEU A 130 -15.12 -13.62 -9.05
N LEU A 131 -14.52 -12.76 -8.23
CA LEU A 131 -13.23 -12.12 -8.55
C LEU A 131 -12.16 -13.21 -8.76
N ASP A 132 -11.56 -13.26 -9.94
CA ASP A 132 -10.62 -14.31 -10.32
C ASP A 132 -9.73 -13.79 -11.46
N GLY A 133 -8.63 -13.13 -11.08
CA GLY A 133 -7.86 -12.25 -11.95
C GLY A 133 -7.37 -10.99 -11.23
N GLU A 134 -6.98 -9.97 -11.98
CA GLU A 134 -6.54 -8.67 -11.44
C GLU A 134 -7.73 -7.71 -11.21
N THR A 135 -7.70 -7.02 -10.07
CA THR A 135 -8.45 -5.76 -9.84
C THR A 135 -7.44 -4.63 -9.79
N ALA A 136 -7.71 -3.49 -10.42
CA ALA A 136 -6.79 -2.35 -10.43
C ALA A 136 -7.52 -1.00 -10.39
N TYR A 137 -6.84 -0.02 -9.79
CA TYR A 137 -7.27 1.37 -9.66
C TYR A 137 -6.19 2.29 -10.19
N PHE A 138 -6.57 3.33 -10.92
CA PHE A 138 -5.66 4.26 -11.58
C PHE A 138 -5.74 5.66 -10.95
N ALA A 139 -4.68 6.43 -11.13
CA ALA A 139 -4.64 7.83 -10.71
C ALA A 139 -5.51 8.66 -11.67
N LYS A 140 -6.44 9.43 -11.12
CA LYS A 140 -7.46 10.18 -11.88
C LYS A 140 -6.91 10.88 -13.13
N GLY A 141 -7.44 10.52 -14.31
CA GLY A 141 -7.07 11.11 -15.60
C GLY A 141 -5.66 10.73 -16.10
N LYS A 142 -4.96 9.80 -15.44
CA LYS A 142 -3.64 9.25 -15.81
C LYS A 142 -3.76 7.74 -16.02
N GLN A 143 -2.85 7.15 -16.81
CA GLN A 143 -2.76 5.69 -17.00
C GLN A 143 -1.85 4.99 -15.95
N VAL A 144 -1.55 5.68 -14.83
CA VAL A 144 -0.70 5.16 -13.76
C VAL A 144 -1.57 4.42 -12.74
N LYS A 145 -1.35 3.11 -12.55
CA LYS A 145 -1.99 2.36 -11.45
C LYS A 145 -1.58 2.96 -10.11
N LEU A 146 -2.51 3.09 -9.18
CA LEU A 146 -2.27 3.39 -7.76
C LEU A 146 -2.15 2.11 -6.95
N LEU A 147 -3.02 1.14 -7.27
CA LEU A 147 -3.19 -0.14 -6.59
C LEU A 147 -3.57 -1.20 -7.62
N SER A 148 -3.01 -2.41 -7.48
CA SER A 148 -3.57 -3.62 -8.09
C SER A 148 -3.56 -4.79 -7.12
N GLU A 149 -4.53 -5.69 -7.29
CA GLU A 149 -4.83 -6.80 -6.39
C GLU A 149 -5.13 -8.06 -7.19
N MET A 150 -4.44 -9.16 -6.88
CA MET A 150 -4.71 -10.46 -7.48
C MET A 150 -5.70 -11.27 -6.65
N TYR A 151 -6.79 -11.71 -7.30
CA TYR A 151 -7.82 -12.55 -6.72
C TYR A 151 -7.84 -13.94 -7.34
N THR A 152 -8.28 -14.93 -6.57
CA THR A 152 -8.66 -16.26 -7.05
C THR A 152 -9.95 -16.69 -6.34
N LYS A 153 -11.01 -16.96 -7.11
CA LYS A 153 -12.32 -17.42 -6.59
C LYS A 153 -12.87 -16.56 -5.43
N GLY A 154 -12.77 -15.24 -5.54
CA GLY A 154 -13.29 -14.27 -4.57
C GLY A 154 -12.38 -13.98 -3.37
N LYS A 155 -11.13 -14.48 -3.37
CA LYS A 155 -10.14 -14.29 -2.30
C LYS A 155 -8.87 -13.63 -2.80
N LEU A 156 -8.24 -12.76 -2.00
CA LEU A 156 -6.91 -12.23 -2.28
C LEU A 156 -5.90 -13.38 -2.29
N ASN A 157 -5.24 -13.58 -3.42
CA ASN A 157 -4.35 -14.72 -3.65
C ASN A 157 -3.36 -14.38 -4.77
N GLY A 158 -2.12 -14.08 -4.39
CA GLY A 158 -1.12 -13.47 -5.26
C GLY A 158 -0.57 -12.19 -4.66
N GLN A 159 -0.29 -11.19 -5.49
CA GLN A 159 0.26 -9.90 -5.06
C GLN A 159 -0.82 -8.82 -4.99
N GLN A 160 -0.75 -7.99 -3.96
CA GLN A 160 -1.25 -6.62 -3.98
C GLN A 160 -0.05 -5.70 -4.22
N LYS A 161 -0.07 -4.89 -5.29
CA LYS A 161 1.00 -3.92 -5.61
C LYS A 161 0.47 -2.51 -5.42
N SER A 162 1.23 -1.63 -4.77
CA SER A 162 0.96 -0.18 -4.74
C SER A 162 2.08 0.59 -5.43
N TYR A 163 1.77 1.78 -5.94
CA TYR A 163 2.69 2.58 -6.76
C TYR A 163 2.76 4.02 -6.27
N TYR A 164 3.87 4.69 -6.59
CA TYR A 164 4.03 6.13 -6.47
C TYR A 164 3.40 6.85 -7.67
N GLU A 165 3.15 8.15 -7.53
CA GLU A 165 2.58 9.00 -8.60
C GLU A 165 3.43 9.03 -9.90
N ASN A 166 4.72 8.71 -9.80
CA ASN A 166 5.64 8.58 -10.93
C ASN A 166 5.60 7.20 -11.60
N GLY A 167 4.67 6.33 -11.20
CA GLY A 167 4.49 4.96 -11.71
C GLY A 167 5.46 3.92 -11.17
N LYS A 168 6.44 4.30 -10.34
CA LYS A 168 7.35 3.32 -9.71
C LYS A 168 6.63 2.54 -8.61
N LEU A 169 7.00 1.27 -8.47
CA LEU A 169 6.51 0.39 -7.42
C LEU A 169 6.85 0.98 -6.04
N LYS A 170 5.85 1.01 -5.14
CA LYS A 170 5.95 1.50 -3.76
C LYS A 170 5.93 0.35 -2.75
N SER A 171 5.10 -0.66 -2.98
CA SER A 171 5.07 -1.87 -2.16
C SER A 171 4.49 -3.08 -2.89
N ILE A 172 4.84 -4.26 -2.40
CA ILE A 172 4.15 -5.53 -2.67
C ILE A 172 3.71 -6.13 -1.33
N VAL A 173 2.45 -6.50 -1.20
CA VAL A 173 1.96 -7.39 -0.13
C VAL A 173 1.60 -8.73 -0.75
N TYR A 174 2.14 -9.81 -0.21
CA TYR A 174 1.94 -11.16 -0.72
C TYR A 174 0.80 -11.82 0.05
N TYR A 175 -0.22 -12.29 -0.67
CA TYR A 175 -1.40 -12.95 -0.10
C TYR A 175 -1.51 -14.41 -0.55
N SER A 176 -1.93 -15.27 0.36
CA SER A 176 -2.47 -16.60 0.06
C SER A 176 -3.80 -16.79 0.77
N ASN A 177 -4.88 -16.91 0.00
CA ASN A 177 -6.24 -17.10 0.52
C ASN A 177 -6.61 -16.10 1.65
N ASP A 178 -6.53 -14.81 1.35
CA ASP A 178 -6.78 -13.67 2.24
C ASP A 178 -5.77 -13.48 3.40
N ARG A 179 -4.74 -14.33 3.50
CA ARG A 179 -3.68 -14.23 4.52
C ARG A 179 -2.42 -13.62 3.95
N ILE A 180 -1.84 -12.66 4.65
CA ILE A 180 -0.54 -12.08 4.29
C ILE A 180 0.55 -13.14 4.56
N ASN A 181 1.50 -13.27 3.64
CA ASN A 181 2.67 -14.13 3.74
C ASN A 181 4.00 -13.36 3.58
N GLY A 182 3.96 -12.05 3.27
CA GLY A 182 5.15 -11.22 3.15
C GLY A 182 4.84 -9.79 2.70
N ILE A 183 5.80 -8.90 2.89
CA ILE A 183 5.71 -7.48 2.49
C ILE A 183 7.07 -7.03 1.96
N GLU A 184 7.07 -6.39 0.79
CA GLU A 184 8.19 -5.60 0.27
C GLU A 184 7.79 -4.13 0.15
N SER A 185 8.70 -3.20 0.46
CA SER A 185 8.50 -1.77 0.20
C SER A 185 9.75 -1.12 -0.38
N TYR A 186 9.53 -0.05 -1.14
CA TYR A 186 10.55 0.62 -1.94
C TYR A 186 10.43 2.13 -1.78
N ASP A 187 11.52 2.87 -1.98
CA ASP A 187 11.50 4.34 -2.03
C ASP A 187 11.11 4.87 -3.43
N ARG A 188 10.97 6.20 -3.56
CA ARG A 188 10.66 6.85 -4.86
C ARG A 188 11.75 6.69 -5.93
N SER A 189 12.96 6.24 -5.57
CA SER A 189 14.03 5.91 -6.53
C SER A 189 13.91 4.47 -7.07
N GLY A 190 13.33 3.56 -6.29
CA GLY A 190 13.33 2.12 -6.53
C GLY A 190 14.34 1.36 -5.66
N LYS A 191 14.72 1.90 -4.50
CA LYS A 191 15.55 1.18 -3.52
C LYS A 191 14.67 0.43 -2.52
N LEU A 192 14.99 -0.83 -2.24
CA LEU A 192 14.30 -1.65 -1.24
C LEU A 192 14.46 -1.04 0.16
N LEU A 193 13.34 -0.72 0.81
CA LEU A 193 13.25 -0.20 2.19
C LEU A 193 12.79 -1.25 3.21
N HIS A 194 12.16 -2.34 2.77
CA HIS A 194 11.69 -3.40 3.63
C HIS A 194 11.50 -4.70 2.86
N LYS A 195 11.82 -5.83 3.49
CA LYS A 195 11.39 -7.16 3.04
C LYS A 195 11.16 -8.07 4.24
N SER A 196 9.93 -8.53 4.42
CA SER A 196 9.56 -9.55 5.40
C SER A 196 8.85 -10.72 4.75
N ILE A 197 9.04 -11.90 5.32
CA ILE A 197 8.25 -13.10 5.04
C ILE A 197 7.58 -13.50 6.36
N PHE A 198 6.30 -13.83 6.30
CA PHE A 198 5.49 -14.22 7.44
C PHE A 198 4.91 -15.61 7.24
N GLU A 199 5.23 -16.53 8.14
CA GLU A 199 4.57 -17.82 8.23
C GLU A 199 3.50 -17.75 9.34
N ASN A 200 2.22 -17.79 8.97
CA ASN A 200 1.09 -17.67 9.89
C ASN A 200 1.19 -16.45 10.84
N GLY A 201 1.69 -15.31 10.33
CA GLY A 201 1.89 -14.08 11.10
C GLY A 201 3.11 -14.08 12.02
N THR A 202 4.00 -15.04 11.85
CA THR A 202 5.29 -15.12 12.56
C THR A 202 6.42 -14.88 11.56
N GLY A 203 7.36 -14.00 11.88
CA GLY A 203 8.44 -13.64 10.97
C GLY A 203 9.26 -12.46 11.49
N ASP A 204 10.45 -12.28 10.92
CA ASP A 204 11.32 -11.16 11.24
C ASP A 204 10.90 -9.89 10.49
N TRP A 205 11.06 -8.76 11.17
CA TRP A 205 10.80 -7.42 10.65
C TRP A 205 12.12 -6.65 10.57
N LYS A 206 12.39 -6.04 9.41
CA LYS A 206 13.56 -5.17 9.23
C LYS A 206 13.27 -4.11 8.17
N PHE A 207 13.15 -2.87 8.64
CA PHE A 207 12.94 -1.68 7.83
C PHE A 207 14.25 -0.90 7.73
N TYR A 208 14.47 -0.21 6.61
CA TYR A 208 15.67 0.55 6.31
C TYR A 208 15.33 2.02 6.03
N TRP A 209 16.24 2.92 6.40
CA TRP A 209 16.26 4.31 5.92
C TRP A 209 16.60 4.36 4.42
N SER A 210 16.32 5.49 3.76
CA SER A 210 16.68 5.74 2.35
C SER A 210 18.18 5.55 2.09
N ASN A 211 19.04 5.88 3.06
CA ASN A 211 20.48 5.65 2.98
C ASN A 211 20.88 4.16 3.03
N GLY A 212 19.98 3.25 3.44
CA GLY A 212 20.17 1.80 3.49
C GLY A 212 20.57 1.24 4.86
N LYS A 213 20.73 2.09 5.88
CA LYS A 213 20.89 1.64 7.27
C LYS A 213 19.56 1.16 7.83
N VAL A 214 19.57 0.21 8.76
CA VAL A 214 18.35 -0.23 9.45
C VAL A 214 17.73 0.94 10.21
N SER A 215 16.40 1.10 10.14
CA SER A 215 15.63 2.08 10.91
C SER A 215 14.80 1.43 12.02
N GLU A 216 14.25 0.23 11.78
CA GLU A 216 13.55 -0.57 12.77
C GLU A 216 13.83 -2.06 12.53
N GLU A 217 14.07 -2.82 13.59
CA GLU A 217 14.08 -4.29 13.53
C GLU A 217 13.37 -4.92 14.73
N GLY A 218 12.83 -6.12 14.53
CA GLY A 218 12.14 -6.90 15.56
C GLY A 218 11.53 -8.18 15.00
N LYS A 219 10.61 -8.80 15.76
CA LYS A 219 9.91 -10.01 15.33
C LYS A 219 8.40 -9.88 15.55
N TYR A 220 7.63 -10.40 14.61
CA TYR A 220 6.21 -10.68 14.77
C TYR A 220 6.00 -12.15 15.17
N LYS A 221 5.02 -12.38 16.04
CA LYS A 221 4.50 -13.71 16.41
C LYS A 221 2.97 -13.65 16.38
N SER A 222 2.34 -14.53 15.60
CA SER A 222 0.88 -14.59 15.44
C SER A 222 0.23 -13.21 15.20
N TRP A 223 0.80 -12.42 14.27
CA TRP A 223 0.38 -11.06 13.90
C TRP A 223 0.60 -9.96 14.94
N ARG A 224 1.40 -10.20 15.98
CA ARG A 224 1.69 -9.23 17.05
C ARG A 224 3.18 -8.99 17.21
N LYS A 225 3.60 -7.76 17.53
CA LYS A 225 5.00 -7.46 17.89
C LYS A 225 5.38 -8.29 19.12
N ASP A 226 6.49 -9.01 19.06
CA ASP A 226 6.95 -9.89 20.13
C ASP A 226 8.47 -9.75 20.34
N GLY A 227 8.92 -9.97 21.58
CA GLY A 227 10.33 -9.89 21.94
C GLY A 227 10.89 -8.46 21.93
N VAL A 228 12.18 -8.32 21.60
CA VAL A 228 12.88 -7.04 21.58
C VAL A 228 12.79 -6.42 20.19
N TRP A 229 12.37 -5.16 20.18
CA TRP A 229 12.29 -4.28 19.03
C TRP A 229 13.29 -3.14 19.22
N LYS A 230 13.93 -2.71 18.14
CA LYS A 230 14.88 -1.59 18.16
C LYS A 230 14.55 -0.61 17.06
N LYS A 231 14.68 0.68 17.37
CA LYS A 231 14.65 1.78 16.41
C LYS A 231 16.01 2.46 16.37
N TYR A 232 16.41 2.91 15.19
CA TYR A 232 17.70 3.53 14.93
C TYR A 232 17.50 4.85 14.19
N ARG A 233 18.32 5.85 14.50
CA ARG A 233 18.34 7.14 13.78
C ARG A 233 18.95 6.96 12.39
N GLU A 234 18.81 7.95 11.52
CA GLU A 234 19.32 7.87 10.15
C GLU A 234 20.86 7.73 10.07
N ASP A 235 21.60 8.21 11.09
CA ASP A 235 23.04 7.99 11.21
C ASP A 235 23.41 6.52 11.59
N GLY A 236 22.41 5.70 11.97
CA GLY A 236 22.58 4.32 12.42
C GLY A 236 22.76 4.17 13.94
N SER A 237 22.76 5.27 14.70
CA SER A 237 22.77 5.21 16.17
C SER A 237 21.48 4.58 16.69
N LEU A 238 21.58 3.77 17.74
CA LEU A 238 20.42 3.21 18.42
C LEU A 238 19.64 4.35 19.07
N ASP A 239 18.35 4.45 18.77
CA ASP A 239 17.46 5.48 19.31
C ASP A 239 16.63 4.96 20.48
N THR A 240 15.94 3.83 20.25
CA THR A 240 14.98 3.29 21.21
C THR A 240 15.01 1.76 21.21
N VAL A 241 14.98 1.17 22.41
CA VAL A 241 14.73 -0.27 22.61
C VAL A 241 13.36 -0.45 23.24
N ILE A 242 12.51 -1.24 22.59
CA ILE A 242 11.14 -1.53 23.01
C ILE A 242 11.03 -3.04 23.25
N LYS A 243 10.34 -3.45 24.32
CA LYS A 243 10.07 -4.88 24.58
C LYS A 243 8.57 -5.14 24.54
N TYR A 244 8.18 -6.15 23.77
CA TYR A 244 6.82 -6.63 23.68
C TYR A 244 6.70 -8.10 24.14
N ASP A 245 5.50 -8.46 24.57
CA ASP A 245 5.05 -9.82 24.84
C ASP A 245 3.68 -10.00 24.17
N ASN A 246 3.64 -10.74 23.06
CA ASN A 246 2.44 -11.00 22.27
C ASN A 246 1.58 -9.74 21.99
N GLY A 247 2.25 -8.65 21.58
CA GLY A 247 1.67 -7.35 21.27
C GLY A 247 1.53 -6.38 22.46
N ARG A 248 1.66 -6.85 23.70
CA ARG A 248 1.63 -5.99 24.88
C ARG A 248 2.99 -5.32 25.07
N LEU A 249 3.02 -3.99 25.11
CA LEU A 249 4.19 -3.22 25.49
C LEU A 249 4.58 -3.53 26.94
N LEU A 250 5.83 -3.91 27.18
CA LEU A 250 6.39 -4.17 28.51
C LEU A 250 7.30 -3.04 28.99
N SER A 251 8.12 -2.49 28.09
CA SER A 251 9.08 -1.43 28.42
C SER A 251 9.56 -0.72 27.16
N GLU A 252 9.89 0.56 27.29
CA GLU A 252 10.52 1.39 26.26
C GLU A 252 11.70 2.14 26.89
N LYS A 253 12.86 2.15 26.22
CA LYS A 253 14.07 2.83 26.68
C LYS A 253 14.76 3.57 25.53
N TRP A 254 14.74 4.89 25.62
CA TRP A 254 15.52 5.82 24.77
C TRP A 254 17.02 5.72 25.08
N GLN A 255 17.88 5.94 24.08
CA GLN A 255 19.34 6.03 24.20
C GLN A 255 19.85 7.44 23.84
#